data_AF-A0A4U9HS25-F1
#
_entry.id   AF-A0A4U9HS25-F1
#
_cell.length_a   1.000
_cell.length_b   1.000
_cell.length_c   1.000
_cell.angle_alpha   90.00
_cell.angle_beta   90.00
_cell.angle_gamma   90.00
#
_symmetry.space_group_name_H-M   'P 1'
#
loop_
_entity.id
_entity.type
_entity.pdbx_description
1 polymer ?
#
loop_
_entity_poly.entity_id
_entity_poly.type
_entity_poly.pdbx_seq_one_letter_code
_entity_poly.pdbx_strand_id
1 'polypeptide(L)'
;MILSWPNCRTLTRSGARRWHCTPSRPISIREAWFADREKHGPFRWAVSNLDEVERNKRDKRTVPWRYTILRLHEAVEKIVPHLTEQDRERFKSGLARIFIDNYAAIPSQSIRRLLALREAGIISILTLGPDYELALKEDRTVIHAQGKAWYFDVFIDARGQQPLKTKDLPFPSCATSWSLPEKISPRWATITPCSPLTTCAEKLPSALCRT
;
A
#
# COMPACT_ATOMS: atom_id res chain seq x y z
N MET A 1 7.80 -16.87 7.19
CA MET A 1 7.33 -17.36 5.87
C MET A 1 8.50 -17.78 5.00
N ILE A 2 8.60 -19.08 4.70
CA ILE A 2 9.33 -19.54 3.53
C ILE A 2 8.42 -19.20 2.35
N LEU A 3 8.92 -18.47 1.36
CA LEU A 3 8.21 -18.26 0.10
C LEU A 3 8.13 -19.63 -0.59
N SER A 4 7.08 -20.42 -0.32
CA SER A 4 6.81 -21.60 -1.13
C SER A 4 6.23 -21.12 -2.45
N TRP A 5 7.08 -21.02 -3.46
CA TRP A 5 6.66 -20.78 -4.83
C TRP A 5 5.73 -21.93 -5.26
N PRO A 6 4.52 -21.64 -5.79
CA PRO A 6 3.51 -22.67 -6.06
C PRO A 6 3.95 -23.81 -6.98
N ASN A 7 5.06 -23.65 -7.72
CA ASN A 7 5.56 -24.61 -8.72
C ASN A 7 6.97 -25.16 -8.44
N CYS A 8 7.54 -24.91 -7.26
CA CYS A 8 8.87 -25.42 -6.90
C CYS A 8 8.75 -26.56 -5.89
N ARG A 9 8.90 -27.81 -6.35
CA ARG A 9 9.13 -28.95 -5.44
C ARG A 9 10.61 -29.06 -5.12
N THR A 10 10.93 -29.16 -3.83
CA THR A 10 12.22 -29.65 -3.36
C THR A 10 12.31 -31.15 -3.63
N LEU A 11 13.04 -31.54 -4.68
CA LEU A 11 13.46 -32.92 -4.88
C LEU A 11 14.80 -33.10 -4.17
N THR A 12 14.79 -33.76 -3.01
CA THR A 12 16.01 -34.17 -2.34
C THR A 12 16.52 -35.46 -2.98
N ARG A 13 17.41 -35.33 -3.97
CA ARG A 13 18.31 -36.42 -4.32
C ARG A 13 19.73 -35.86 -4.28
N SER A 14 20.54 -36.42 -3.37
CA SER A 14 21.98 -36.17 -3.18
C SER A 14 22.39 -34.69 -3.02
N GLY A 15 22.22 -34.13 -1.82
CA GLY A 15 23.07 -33.07 -1.24
C GLY A 15 23.12 -31.69 -1.92
N ALA A 16 22.59 -31.52 -3.14
CA ALA A 16 22.58 -30.28 -3.88
C ALA A 16 21.13 -29.82 -4.09
N ARG A 17 20.78 -28.66 -3.52
CA ARG A 17 19.47 -28.02 -3.78
C ARG A 17 19.44 -27.49 -5.21
N ARG A 18 18.96 -28.31 -6.15
CA ARG A 18 18.65 -27.89 -7.52
C ARG A 18 17.16 -27.60 -7.63
N TRP A 19 16.82 -26.35 -7.92
CA TRP A 19 15.44 -25.91 -8.17
C TRP A 19 15.07 -26.27 -9.60
N HIS A 20 14.11 -27.18 -9.77
CA HIS A 20 13.48 -27.44 -11.07
C HIS A 20 12.18 -26.64 -11.15
N CYS A 21 12.19 -25.56 -11.92
CA CYS A 21 10.99 -24.81 -12.30
C CYS A 21 10.51 -25.31 -13.68
N THR A 22 9.31 -25.88 -13.76
CA THR A 22 8.63 -26.11 -15.05
C THR A 22 8.22 -24.79 -15.69
N PRO A 23 8.29 -24.63 -17.02
CA PRO A 23 7.96 -23.37 -17.71
C PRO A 23 6.44 -23.24 -17.86
N SER A 24 5.74 -22.99 -16.76
CA SER A 24 4.41 -22.37 -16.79
C SER A 24 4.59 -20.87 -16.94
N ARG A 25 3.76 -20.20 -17.78
CA ARG A 25 3.76 -18.75 -18.09
C ARG A 25 4.47 -17.87 -17.04
N PRO A 26 5.34 -16.91 -17.44
CA PRO A 26 5.97 -16.01 -16.49
C PRO A 26 4.88 -15.16 -15.81
N ILE A 27 4.50 -15.55 -14.59
CA ILE A 27 3.64 -14.72 -13.73
C ILE A 27 4.43 -13.48 -13.35
N SER A 28 3.78 -12.32 -13.40
CA SER A 28 4.38 -11.08 -12.97
C SER A 28 4.69 -11.12 -11.47
N ILE A 29 5.68 -10.32 -11.03
CA ILE A 29 6.02 -10.21 -9.61
C ILE A 29 4.82 -9.78 -8.75
N ARG A 30 3.93 -8.95 -9.32
CA ARG A 30 2.69 -8.52 -8.66
C ARG A 30 1.73 -9.69 -8.44
N GLU A 31 1.50 -10.50 -9.46
CA GLU A 31 0.62 -11.67 -9.32
C GLU A 31 1.18 -12.64 -8.29
N ALA A 32 2.48 -12.93 -8.35
CA ALA A 32 3.14 -13.78 -7.35
C ALA A 32 3.01 -13.21 -5.92
N TRP A 33 3.07 -11.89 -5.76
CA TRP A 33 2.97 -11.20 -4.48
C TRP A 33 1.59 -11.31 -3.82
N PHE A 34 0.52 -11.21 -4.61
CA PHE A 34 -0.86 -11.21 -4.10
C PHE A 34 -1.55 -12.58 -4.13
N ALA A 35 -1.02 -13.54 -4.89
CA ALA A 35 -1.64 -14.85 -5.11
C ALA A 35 -2.01 -15.59 -3.81
N ASP A 36 -1.18 -15.52 -2.77
CA ASP A 36 -1.46 -16.23 -1.52
C ASP A 36 -2.61 -15.58 -0.73
N ARG A 37 -2.70 -14.24 -0.77
CA ARG A 37 -3.77 -13.47 -0.11
C ARG A 37 -5.13 -13.71 -0.75
N GLU A 38 -5.16 -13.74 -2.08
CA GLU A 38 -6.38 -13.97 -2.85
C GLU A 38 -6.98 -15.36 -2.56
N LYS A 39 -6.14 -16.36 -2.29
CA LYS A 39 -6.59 -17.73 -2.00
C LYS A 39 -7.22 -17.90 -0.61
N HIS A 40 -6.76 -17.16 0.40
CA HIS A 40 -7.09 -17.45 1.79
C HIS A 40 -8.30 -16.68 2.34
N GLY A 41 -8.82 -15.70 1.58
CA GLY A 41 -9.90 -14.81 1.99
C GLY A 41 -9.42 -13.70 2.95
N PRO A 42 -9.98 -12.49 2.86
CA PRO A 42 -9.40 -11.29 3.49
C PRO A 42 -9.32 -11.38 5.02
N PHE A 43 -10.38 -11.84 5.69
CA PHE A 43 -10.42 -11.91 7.15
C PHE A 43 -9.54 -13.01 7.73
N ARG A 44 -9.52 -14.20 7.11
CA ARG A 44 -8.64 -15.30 7.56
C ARG A 44 -7.17 -14.91 7.41
N TRP A 45 -6.84 -14.24 6.31
CA TRP A 45 -5.50 -13.69 6.12
C TRP A 45 -5.17 -12.63 7.18
N ALA A 46 -6.10 -11.74 7.50
CA ALA A 46 -5.92 -10.71 8.52
C ALA A 46 -5.64 -11.31 9.92
N VAL A 47 -6.36 -12.38 10.31
CA VAL A 47 -6.10 -13.12 11.56
C VAL A 47 -4.68 -13.69 11.56
N SER A 48 -4.32 -14.48 10.54
CA SER A 48 -2.99 -15.10 10.46
C SER A 48 -1.86 -14.06 10.42
N ASN A 49 -2.08 -12.94 9.76
CA ASN A 49 -1.09 -11.87 9.69
C ASN A 49 -0.95 -11.13 11.03
N LEU A 50 -2.05 -10.88 11.73
CA LEU A 50 -2.02 -10.29 13.07
C LEU A 50 -1.23 -11.19 14.04
N ASP A 51 -1.46 -12.50 14.02
CA ASP A 51 -0.75 -13.45 14.86
C ASP A 51 0.77 -13.50 14.56
N GLU A 52 1.15 -13.40 13.28
CA GLU A 52 2.56 -13.27 12.90
C GLU A 52 3.18 -11.96 13.39
N VAL A 53 2.47 -10.83 13.23
CA VAL A 53 2.96 -9.51 13.66
C VAL A 53 3.16 -9.45 15.16
N GLU A 54 2.21 -9.97 15.95
CA GLU A 54 2.31 -9.96 17.42
C GLU A 54 3.43 -10.87 17.92
N ARG A 55 3.62 -12.05 17.30
CA ARG A 55 4.77 -12.91 17.59
C ARG A 55 6.09 -12.22 17.25
N ASN A 56 6.21 -11.65 16.05
CA ASN A 56 7.43 -10.94 15.64
C ASN A 56 7.73 -9.75 16.57
N LYS A 57 6.70 -9.02 17.02
CA LYS A 57 6.84 -7.92 17.97
C LYS A 57 7.36 -8.41 19.32
N ARG A 58 6.75 -9.46 19.87
CA ARG A 58 7.18 -10.07 21.15
C ARG A 58 8.62 -10.57 21.08
N ASP A 59 8.97 -11.24 19.98
CA ASP A 59 10.26 -11.89 19.80
C ASP A 59 11.32 -10.94 19.22
N LYS A 60 10.99 -9.64 19.08
CA LYS A 60 11.84 -8.59 18.49
C LYS A 60 12.45 -8.99 17.15
N ARG A 61 11.67 -9.70 16.34
CA ARG A 61 12.11 -10.28 15.07
C ARG A 61 11.85 -9.32 13.92
N THR A 62 12.93 -8.90 13.26
CA THR A 62 12.85 -8.19 11.97
C THR A 62 12.42 -9.15 10.87
N VAL A 63 11.42 -8.76 10.09
CA VAL A 63 10.96 -9.51 8.91
C VAL A 63 11.84 -9.12 7.71
N PRO A 64 12.78 -9.97 7.26
CA PRO A 64 13.84 -9.53 6.35
C PRO A 64 13.30 -9.01 5.01
N TRP A 65 12.31 -9.69 4.42
CA TRP A 65 11.74 -9.28 3.14
C TRP A 65 11.03 -7.92 3.20
N ARG A 66 10.36 -7.58 4.32
CA ARG A 66 9.70 -6.27 4.50
C ARG A 66 10.74 -5.17 4.47
N TYR A 67 11.83 -5.38 5.21
CA TYR A 67 12.95 -4.45 5.22
C TYR A 67 13.61 -4.34 3.84
N THR A 68 13.80 -5.45 3.13
CA THR A 68 14.37 -5.44 1.78
C THR A 68 13.53 -4.61 0.81
N ILE A 69 12.20 -4.76 0.81
CA ILE A 69 11.31 -3.97 -0.06
C ILE A 69 11.34 -2.50 0.32
N LEU A 70 11.31 -2.21 1.62
CA LEU A 70 11.48 -0.86 2.14
C LEU A 70 12.88 -0.28 1.89
N ARG A 71 13.89 -1.06 1.53
CA ARG A 71 15.16 -0.52 1.04
C ARG A 71 15.21 -0.39 -0.47
N LEU A 72 14.55 -1.31 -1.18
CA LEU A 72 14.46 -1.30 -2.63
C LEU A 72 13.79 -0.03 -3.15
N HIS A 73 12.77 0.49 -2.45
CA HIS A 73 12.09 1.71 -2.90
C HIS A 73 13.05 2.90 -3.05
N GLU A 74 14.04 3.05 -2.15
CA GLU A 74 15.01 4.16 -2.18
C GLU A 74 15.88 4.12 -3.45
N ALA A 75 16.25 2.92 -3.89
CA ALA A 75 17.02 2.73 -5.12
C ALA A 75 16.15 2.95 -6.37
N VAL A 76 14.91 2.44 -6.34
CA VAL A 76 13.98 2.54 -7.47
C VAL A 76 13.52 3.99 -7.68
N GLU A 77 13.28 4.74 -6.60
CA GLU A 77 12.89 6.15 -6.65
C GLU A 77 13.82 6.98 -7.53
N LYS A 78 15.13 6.76 -7.42
CA LYS A 78 16.15 7.48 -8.22
C LYS A 78 16.04 7.20 -9.71
N ILE A 79 15.51 6.03 -10.09
CA ILE A 79 15.40 5.57 -11.47
C ILE A 79 14.08 6.03 -12.11
N VAL A 80 13.00 6.15 -11.33
CA VAL A 80 11.64 6.47 -11.83
C VAL A 80 11.58 7.68 -12.79
N PRO A 81 12.27 8.81 -12.55
CA PRO A 81 12.25 9.95 -13.48
C PRO A 81 12.82 9.62 -14.86
N HIS A 82 13.77 8.69 -14.93
CA HIS A 82 14.49 8.31 -16.15
C HIS A 82 13.81 7.18 -16.94
N LEU A 83 12.71 6.63 -16.43
CA LEU A 83 11.96 5.60 -17.14
C LEU A 83 11.31 6.15 -18.41
N THR A 84 11.22 5.31 -19.44
CA THR A 84 10.38 5.60 -20.61
C THR A 84 8.91 5.58 -20.21
N GLU A 85 8.01 6.11 -21.04
CA GLU A 85 6.58 6.09 -20.73
C GLU A 85 6.04 4.66 -20.61
N GLN A 86 6.47 3.77 -21.50
CA GLN A 86 6.11 2.35 -21.43
C GLN A 86 6.59 1.70 -20.13
N ASP A 87 7.82 1.99 -19.70
CA ASP A 87 8.36 1.43 -18.45
C ASP A 87 7.72 2.05 -17.21
N ARG A 88 7.33 3.33 -17.27
CA ARG A 88 6.53 3.97 -16.20
C ARG A 88 5.20 3.25 -16.01
N GLU A 89 4.49 2.91 -17.09
CA GLU A 89 3.22 2.19 -16.99
C GLU A 89 3.40 0.75 -16.46
N ARG A 90 4.47 0.07 -16.88
CA ARG A 90 4.84 -1.25 -16.31
C ARG A 90 5.18 -1.16 -14.83
N PHE A 91 5.89 -0.11 -14.42
CA PHE A 91 6.21 0.15 -13.02
C PHE A 91 4.94 0.41 -12.19
N LYS A 92 4.05 1.29 -12.66
CA LYS A 92 2.78 1.64 -12.00
C LYS A 92 1.86 0.44 -11.83
N SER A 93 1.74 -0.40 -12.86
CA SER A 93 0.89 -1.59 -12.85
C SER A 93 1.49 -2.78 -12.09
N GLY A 94 2.82 -2.81 -11.92
CA GLY A 94 3.56 -3.87 -11.25
C GLY A 94 4.11 -3.45 -9.88
N LEU A 95 5.40 -3.11 -9.83
CA LEU A 95 6.17 -2.94 -8.60
C LEU A 95 5.62 -1.82 -7.68
N ALA A 96 5.08 -0.74 -8.24
CA ALA A 96 4.49 0.34 -7.45
C ALA A 96 3.35 -0.16 -6.53
N ARG A 97 2.56 -1.15 -6.97
CA ARG A 97 1.49 -1.74 -6.16
C ARG A 97 2.02 -2.50 -4.95
N ILE A 98 3.20 -3.11 -5.07
CA ILE A 98 3.88 -3.79 -3.96
C ILE A 98 4.38 -2.75 -2.94
N PHE A 99 4.92 -1.62 -3.41
CA PHE A 99 5.32 -0.54 -2.51
C PHE A 99 4.13 0.03 -1.74
N ILE A 100 3.05 0.39 -2.44
CA ILE A 100 1.82 0.91 -1.81
C ILE A 100 1.30 -0.03 -0.72
N ASP A 101 1.27 -1.34 -1.02
CA ASP A 101 0.85 -2.37 -0.06
C ASP A 101 1.71 -2.41 1.21
N ASN A 102 3.02 -2.15 1.11
CA ASN A 102 3.91 -2.13 2.27
C ASN A 102 3.81 -0.82 3.08
N TYR A 103 3.42 0.30 2.45
CA TYR A 103 3.20 1.58 3.15
C TYR A 103 1.82 1.70 3.80
N ALA A 104 0.82 1.00 3.26
CA ALA A 104 -0.54 0.95 3.81
C ALA A 104 -0.63 0.08 5.08
N ALA A 105 0.29 0.28 6.02
CA ALA A 105 0.35 -0.47 7.26
C ALA A 105 -0.75 0.01 8.23
N ILE A 106 -1.61 -0.91 8.64
CA ILE A 106 -2.67 -0.65 9.63
C ILE A 106 -2.19 -1.13 11.01
N PRO A 107 -2.33 -0.33 12.08
CA PRO A 107 -1.95 -0.74 13.43
C PRO A 107 -2.68 -2.02 13.89
N SER A 108 -1.97 -2.88 14.63
CA SER A 108 -2.53 -4.15 15.13
C SER A 108 -3.82 -3.98 15.94
N GLN A 109 -3.94 -2.90 16.70
CA GLN A 109 -5.14 -2.62 17.50
C GLN A 109 -6.37 -2.34 16.62
N SER A 110 -6.20 -1.64 15.51
CA SER A 110 -7.27 -1.39 14.55
C SER A 110 -7.73 -2.68 13.88
N ILE A 111 -6.80 -3.58 13.53
CA ILE A 111 -7.12 -4.90 12.98
C ILE A 111 -7.90 -5.75 13.99
N ARG A 112 -7.51 -5.77 15.27
CA ARG A 112 -8.27 -6.46 16.33
C ARG A 112 -9.73 -6.00 16.41
N ARG A 113 -9.95 -4.68 16.39
CA ARG A 113 -11.30 -4.10 16.42
C ARG A 113 -12.11 -4.50 15.18
N LEU A 114 -11.50 -4.41 14.00
CA LEU A 114 -12.13 -4.81 12.74
C LEU A 114 -12.53 -6.28 12.76
N LEU A 115 -11.66 -7.17 13.25
CA LEU A 115 -11.96 -8.60 13.36
C LEU A 115 -13.10 -8.87 14.36
N ALA A 116 -13.12 -8.19 15.51
CA ALA A 116 -14.21 -8.33 16.48
C ALA A 116 -15.57 -7.91 15.89
N LEU A 117 -15.62 -6.81 15.13
CA LEU A 117 -16.84 -6.38 14.43
C LEU A 117 -17.31 -7.39 13.38
N ARG A 118 -16.36 -8.06 12.71
CA ARG A 118 -16.67 -9.11 11.73
C ARG A 118 -17.25 -10.34 12.42
N GLU A 119 -16.66 -10.75 13.53
CA GLU A 119 -17.14 -11.89 14.34
C GLU A 119 -18.54 -11.64 14.89
N ALA A 120 -18.83 -10.40 15.31
CA ALA A 120 -20.16 -9.96 15.72
C ALA A 120 -21.18 -9.84 14.57
N GLY A 121 -20.78 -10.07 13.32
CA GLY A 121 -21.66 -9.97 12.15
C GLY A 121 -22.02 -8.54 11.72
N ILE A 122 -21.35 -7.52 12.26
CA ILE A 122 -21.65 -6.10 12.01
C ILE A 122 -21.07 -5.64 10.66
N ILE A 123 -19.92 -6.18 10.26
CA ILE A 123 -19.24 -5.79 9.02
C ILE A 123 -19.19 -6.92 7.98
N SER A 124 -19.46 -6.56 6.73
CA SER A 124 -19.31 -7.42 5.56
C SER A 124 -18.40 -6.78 4.53
N ILE A 125 -17.83 -7.59 3.63
CA ILE A 125 -17.02 -7.09 2.51
C ILE A 125 -17.81 -7.38 1.25
N LEU A 126 -17.95 -6.35 0.43
CA LEU A 126 -18.52 -6.44 -0.91
C LEU A 126 -17.41 -6.15 -1.93
N THR A 127 -17.11 -7.13 -2.78
CA THR A 127 -16.15 -6.97 -3.87
C THR A 127 -16.85 -6.48 -5.12
N LEU A 128 -16.67 -5.19 -5.44
CA LEU A 128 -17.36 -4.54 -6.56
C LEU A 128 -16.74 -4.88 -7.93
N GLY A 129 -15.43 -5.11 -7.98
CA GLY A 129 -14.70 -5.24 -9.24
C GLY A 129 -14.30 -3.88 -9.82
N PRO A 130 -13.65 -3.86 -10.99
CA PRO A 130 -13.17 -2.62 -11.62
C PRO A 130 -14.31 -1.76 -12.20
N ASP A 131 -15.38 -2.41 -12.67
CA ASP A 131 -16.46 -1.77 -13.45
C ASP A 131 -17.72 -1.58 -12.59
N TYR A 132 -17.61 -0.74 -11.56
CA TYR A 132 -18.75 -0.36 -10.73
C TYR A 132 -19.13 1.10 -10.98
N GLU A 133 -20.43 1.38 -10.91
CA GLU A 133 -20.97 2.73 -11.01
C GLU A 133 -21.49 3.18 -9.64
N LEU A 134 -21.23 4.42 -9.29
CA LEU A 134 -21.69 5.04 -8.04
C LEU A 134 -22.59 6.21 -8.37
N ALA A 135 -23.83 6.16 -7.87
CA ALA A 135 -24.81 7.22 -8.01
C ALA A 135 -25.18 7.77 -6.62
N LEU A 136 -24.86 9.04 -6.39
CA LEU A 136 -25.31 9.79 -5.21
C LEU A 136 -26.73 10.31 -5.49
N LYS A 137 -27.70 9.87 -4.70
CA LYS A 137 -29.07 10.41 -4.70
C LYS A 137 -29.26 11.30 -3.47
N GLU A 138 -30.35 12.06 -3.45
CA GLU A 138 -30.66 13.02 -2.38
C GLU A 138 -30.70 12.37 -0.98
N ASP A 139 -31.12 11.11 -0.88
CA ASP A 139 -31.33 10.40 0.39
C ASP A 139 -30.45 9.16 0.58
N ARG A 140 -29.73 8.70 -0.45
CA ARG A 140 -28.97 7.44 -0.41
C ARG A 140 -27.88 7.37 -1.47
N THR A 141 -26.90 6.51 -1.25
CA THR A 141 -25.91 6.14 -2.27
C THR A 141 -26.27 4.80 -2.87
N VAL A 142 -26.27 4.71 -4.20
CA VAL A 142 -26.50 3.48 -4.96
C VAL A 142 -25.22 3.06 -5.65
N ILE A 143 -24.82 1.81 -5.44
CA ILE A 143 -23.68 1.21 -6.14
C ILE A 143 -24.21 0.14 -7.08
N HIS A 144 -23.88 0.26 -8.36
CA HIS A 144 -24.16 -0.76 -9.38
C HIS A 144 -22.88 -1.52 -9.71
N ALA A 145 -22.88 -2.83 -9.54
CA ALA A 145 -21.79 -3.68 -10.00
C ALA A 145 -22.30 -5.09 -10.26
N GLN A 146 -21.72 -5.79 -11.23
CA GLN A 146 -22.05 -7.19 -11.54
C GLN A 146 -23.56 -7.42 -11.78
N GLY A 147 -24.24 -6.43 -12.40
CA GLY A 147 -25.69 -6.48 -12.66
C GLY A 147 -26.58 -6.37 -11.42
N LYS A 148 -26.02 -6.04 -10.25
CA LYS A 148 -26.76 -5.83 -9.00
C LYS A 148 -26.63 -4.38 -8.54
N ALA A 149 -27.64 -3.93 -7.80
CA ALA A 149 -27.66 -2.63 -7.15
C ALA A 149 -27.65 -2.83 -5.62
N TRP A 150 -26.78 -2.09 -4.93
CA TRP A 150 -26.72 -2.02 -3.47
C TRP A 150 -27.03 -0.59 -3.03
N TYR A 151 -27.82 -0.47 -1.97
CA TYR A 151 -28.29 0.79 -1.44
C TYR A 151 -27.69 1.02 -0.06
N PHE A 152 -27.16 2.22 0.17
CA PHE A 152 -26.52 2.61 1.42
C PHE A 152 -27.05 3.96 1.88
N ASP A 153 -27.46 4.05 3.15
CA ASP A 153 -27.94 5.29 3.76
C ASP A 153 -26.80 6.31 3.94
N VAL A 154 -25.62 5.81 4.30
CA VAL A 154 -24.41 6.62 4.49
C VAL A 154 -23.29 6.03 3.66
N PHE A 155 -22.63 6.89 2.88
CA PHE A 155 -21.44 6.54 2.11
C PHE A 155 -20.25 7.38 2.57
N ILE A 156 -19.14 6.70 2.86
CA ILE A 156 -17.88 7.32 3.25
C ILE A 156 -16.85 6.96 2.19
N ASP A 157 -16.37 7.95 1.44
CA ASP A 157 -15.30 7.75 0.46
C ASP A 157 -13.95 7.68 1.16
N ALA A 158 -13.42 6.46 1.29
CA ALA A 158 -12.13 6.18 1.90
C ALA A 158 -11.00 5.96 0.87
N ARG A 159 -11.14 6.43 -0.38
CA ARG A 159 -10.11 6.26 -1.44
C ARG A 159 -8.87 7.15 -1.27
N GLY A 160 -8.85 8.00 -0.24
CA GLY A 160 -7.75 8.90 0.07
C GLY A 160 -7.91 10.29 -0.56
N GLN A 161 -7.06 11.22 -0.13
CA GLN A 161 -7.11 12.61 -0.57
C GLN A 161 -6.41 12.78 -1.93
N GLN A 162 -7.01 13.59 -2.82
CA GLN A 162 -6.33 14.01 -4.05
C GLN A 162 -5.22 15.03 -3.74
N PRO A 163 -4.10 15.04 -4.49
CA PRO A 163 -3.06 16.04 -4.32
C PRO A 163 -3.65 17.46 -4.47
N LEU A 164 -3.42 18.31 -3.46
CA LEU A 164 -3.81 19.73 -3.52
C LEU A 164 -2.97 20.46 -4.56
N LYS A 165 -3.56 21.44 -5.24
CA LYS A 165 -2.78 22.36 -6.07
C LYS A 165 -2.05 23.34 -5.16
N THR A 166 -0.92 23.88 -5.60
CA THR A 166 -0.11 24.83 -4.82
C THR A 166 -0.91 26.05 -4.34
N LYS A 167 -1.90 26.49 -5.14
CA LYS A 167 -2.79 27.62 -4.82
C LYS A 167 -3.80 27.32 -3.70
N ASP A 168 -4.04 26.03 -3.43
CA ASP A 168 -4.99 25.57 -2.42
C ASP A 168 -4.30 25.26 -1.07
N LEU A 169 -2.98 25.49 -0.96
CA LEU A 169 -2.23 25.32 0.27
C LEU A 169 -2.49 26.51 1.22
N PRO A 170 -2.94 26.29 2.47
CA PRO A 170 -3.27 27.36 3.42
C PRO A 170 -2.02 27.98 4.07
N PHE A 171 -0.91 28.11 3.33
CA PHE A 171 0.38 28.61 3.83
C PHE A 171 0.95 29.70 2.92
N PRO A 172 0.51 30.97 3.09
CA PRO A 172 0.83 32.07 2.17
C PRO A 172 2.33 32.34 2.00
N SER A 173 3.11 32.25 3.08
CA SER A 173 4.57 32.46 3.06
C SER A 173 5.32 31.34 2.31
N CYS A 174 4.76 30.13 2.29
CA CYS A 174 5.33 28.99 1.58
C CYS A 174 5.04 29.07 0.07
N ALA A 175 3.88 29.61 -0.31
CA ALA A 175 3.52 29.84 -1.71
C ALA A 175 4.42 30.89 -2.38
N THR A 176 4.83 31.94 -1.66
CA THR A 176 5.64 33.04 -2.22
C THR A 176 7.12 32.67 -2.38
N SER A 177 7.67 31.84 -1.49
CA SER A 177 9.08 31.43 -1.55
C SER A 177 9.35 30.31 -2.55
N TRP A 178 8.30 29.60 -3.00
CA TRP A 178 8.42 28.48 -3.91
C TRP A 178 7.75 28.78 -5.25
N SER A 179 8.52 29.31 -6.21
CA SER A 179 8.11 29.40 -7.61
C SER A 179 8.09 27.99 -8.23
N LEU A 180 7.06 27.19 -7.89
CA LEU A 180 6.82 25.89 -8.51
C LEU A 180 6.11 26.04 -9.86
N PRO A 181 6.46 25.22 -10.87
CA PRO A 181 5.71 25.15 -12.11
C PRO A 181 4.26 24.72 -11.87
N GLU A 182 3.35 25.21 -12.72
CA GLU A 182 1.88 25.13 -12.59
C GLU A 182 1.30 23.71 -12.56
N LYS A 183 2.10 22.71 -12.95
CA LYS A 183 1.83 21.29 -12.73
C LYS A 183 2.96 20.67 -11.93
N ILE A 184 2.70 20.42 -10.65
CA ILE A 184 3.40 19.35 -9.94
C ILE A 184 2.87 18.05 -10.54
N SER A 185 3.53 17.55 -11.59
CA SER A 185 3.42 16.12 -11.90
C SER A 185 3.84 15.38 -10.63
N PRO A 186 3.07 14.41 -10.13
CA PRO A 186 3.40 13.77 -8.88
C PRO A 186 4.77 13.11 -9.05
N ARG A 187 5.79 13.70 -8.43
CA ARG A 187 6.88 12.97 -7.80
C ARG A 187 6.20 12.07 -6.77
N TRP A 188 5.62 10.98 -7.28
CA TRP A 188 4.74 10.01 -6.65
C TRP A 188 4.60 10.19 -5.12
N ALA A 189 3.53 10.86 -4.68
CA ALA A 189 3.05 10.89 -3.29
C ALA A 189 4.12 10.78 -2.19
N THR A 190 4.63 11.93 -1.74
CA THR A 190 5.41 12.09 -0.51
C THR A 190 4.59 11.59 0.70
N ILE A 191 4.67 10.31 1.01
CA ILE A 191 4.49 9.82 2.37
C ILE A 191 5.84 9.99 3.03
N THR A 192 6.10 11.17 3.57
CA THR A 192 7.20 11.34 4.53
C THR A 192 6.73 10.70 5.83
N PRO A 193 7.31 9.58 6.30
CA PRO A 193 7.06 9.15 7.66
C PRO A 193 7.71 10.19 8.57
N CYS A 194 6.98 10.70 9.54
CA CYS A 194 7.57 11.35 10.69
C CYS A 194 8.54 10.33 11.33
N SER A 195 9.84 10.46 11.08
CA SER A 195 10.85 9.59 11.67
C SER A 195 11.01 9.96 13.15
N PRO A 196 10.93 9.00 14.10
CA PRO A 196 11.10 9.30 15.52
C PRO A 196 12.58 9.36 15.97
N LEU A 197 13.55 9.52 15.05
CA LEU A 197 14.98 9.38 15.37
C LEU A 197 15.88 10.45 14.77
N THR A 198 15.42 11.70 14.69
CA THR A 198 16.35 12.83 14.59
C THR A 198 16.13 13.74 15.78
N THR A 199 17.07 13.62 16.72
CA THR A 199 17.30 14.54 17.83
C THR A 199 17.19 15.98 17.31
N CYS A 200 16.24 16.74 17.86
CA CYS A 200 16.21 18.20 17.73
C CYS A 200 17.46 18.78 18.40
N ALA A 201 18.56 18.91 17.66
CA ALA A 201 19.69 19.75 18.04
C ALA A 201 20.48 20.13 16.79
N GLU A 202 20.67 21.44 16.62
CA GLU A 202 21.62 22.12 15.71
C GLU A 202 21.27 22.06 14.20
N LYS A 203 20.97 23.15 13.48
CA LYS A 203 21.37 24.56 13.57
C LYS A 203 20.21 25.44 13.08
N LEU A 204 19.77 26.36 13.93
CA LEU A 204 19.04 27.57 13.51
C LEU A 204 20.07 28.62 13.04
N PRO A 205 19.99 29.16 11.81
CA PRO A 205 20.32 30.55 11.60
C PRO A 205 19.16 31.38 12.17
N SER A 206 19.47 32.09 13.24
CA SER A 206 18.63 33.07 13.90
C SER A 206 18.18 34.18 12.93
N ALA A 207 16.89 34.23 12.60
CA ALA A 207 16.22 35.47 12.16
C ALA A 207 14.70 35.36 12.30
N LEU A 208 14.22 35.67 13.51
CA LEU A 208 13.01 36.45 13.82
C LEU A 208 11.83 36.40 12.83
N CYS A 209 10.83 35.57 13.15
CA CYS A 209 9.42 35.90 12.88
C CYS A 209 8.79 36.27 14.23
N ARG A 210 8.59 37.57 14.47
CA ARG A 210 7.58 38.05 15.42
C ARG A 210 6.29 38.27 14.64
N THR A 211 5.20 37.90 15.30
CA THR A 211 3.77 38.11 15.06
C THR A 211 3.37 38.94 13.84
#